data_AF-A0A919EZA4-F1
#
_entry.id   AF-A0A919EZA4-F1
#
_cell.length_a   1.000
_cell.length_b   1.000
_cell.length_c   1.000
_cell.angle_alpha   90.00
_cell.angle_beta   90.00
_cell.angle_gamma   90.00
#
_symmetry.space_group_name_H-M   'P 1'
#
loop_
_entity.id
_entity.type
_entity.pdbx_description
1 polymer ?
#
loop_
_entity_poly.entity_id
_entity_poly.type
_entity_poly.pdbx_seq_one_letter_code
_entity_poly.pdbx_strand_id
1 'polypeptide(L)' 'MPNAPKTKHRSVRIEDQDWADLAARAPDGDRAAVIKDLVRWYLRRDGAKLPARPASSEEKTA' A
#
# COMPACT_ATOMS: atom_id res chain seq x y z
N MET A 1 8.91 18.38 -19.56
CA MET A 1 9.35 18.35 -18.15
C MET A 1 9.79 16.92 -17.81
N PRO A 2 11.02 16.71 -17.32
CA PRO A 2 11.62 15.38 -17.20
C PRO A 2 11.00 14.47 -16.13
N ASN A 3 10.11 14.98 -15.27
CA ASN A 3 9.47 14.22 -14.18
C ASN A 3 7.94 14.10 -14.31
N ALA A 4 7.41 14.01 -15.53
CA ALA A 4 5.97 13.82 -15.70
C ALA A 4 5.55 12.40 -15.29
N PRO A 5 4.48 12.24 -14.49
CA PRO A 5 3.98 10.91 -14.11
C PRO A 5 3.52 10.12 -15.35
N LYS A 6 3.95 8.86 -15.44
CA LYS A 6 3.67 7.97 -16.58
C LYS A 6 2.24 7.43 -16.63
N THR A 7 1.43 7.69 -15.60
CA THR A 7 0.06 7.16 -15.45
C THR A 7 -0.93 8.27 -15.08
N LYS A 8 -2.20 8.10 -15.48
CA LYS A 8 -3.28 9.01 -15.08
C LYS A 8 -3.54 8.89 -13.58
N HIS A 9 -3.71 10.03 -12.91
CA HIS A 9 -4.10 10.07 -11.51
C HIS A 9 -5.52 9.49 -11.30
N ARG A 10 -5.70 8.71 -10.24
CA ARG A 10 -6.98 8.14 -9.80
C ARG A 10 -7.10 8.38 -8.30
N SER A 11 -8.14 9.08 -7.87
CA SER A 11 -8.40 9.34 -6.45
C SER A 11 -9.32 8.29 -5.84
N VAL A 12 -9.04 7.93 -4.59
CA VAL A 12 -9.89 7.11 -3.73
C VAL A 12 -10.05 7.88 -2.42
N ARG A 13 -11.25 7.86 -1.83
CA ARG A 13 -11.50 8.45 -0.50
C ARG A 13 -11.24 7.38 0.56
N ILE A 14 -10.46 7.74 1.57
CA ILE A 14 -10.08 6.90 2.70
C ILE A 14 -10.15 7.80 3.94
N GLU A 15 -10.66 7.26 5.04
CA GLU A 15 -10.72 7.98 6.32
C GLU A 15 -9.31 8.37 6.80
N ASP A 16 -9.19 9.51 7.49
CA ASP A 16 -7.89 10.04 7.91
C ASP A 16 -7.13 9.06 8.81
N GLN A 17 -7.84 8.37 9.70
CA GLN A 17 -7.25 7.38 10.60
C GLN A 17 -6.69 6.18 9.81
N ASP A 18 -7.47 5.63 8.89
CA ASP A 18 -7.03 4.51 8.04
C ASP A 18 -5.83 4.91 7.16
N TRP A 19 -5.81 6.16 6.69
CA TRP A 19 -4.70 6.69 5.91
C TRP A 19 -3.41 6.83 6.73
N ALA A 20 -3.52 7.28 7.98
CA ALA A 20 -2.41 7.37 8.92
C ALA A 20 -1.89 5.97 9.30
N ASP A 21 -2.78 5.04 9.63
CA ASP A 21 -2.41 3.68 10.01
C ASP A 21 -1.76 2.92 8.85
N LEU A 22 -2.24 3.13 7.62
CA LEU A 22 -1.61 2.58 6.43
C LEU A 22 -0.19 3.12 6.25
N ALA A 23 0.06 4.40 6.56
CA ALA A 23 1.40 4.99 6.52
C ALA A 23 2.35 4.33 7.54
N ALA A 24 1.87 4.11 8.77
CA ALA A 24 2.68 3.49 9.82
C ALA A 24 3.00 2.01 9.53
N ARG A 25 2.13 1.34 8.78
CA ARG A 25 2.24 -0.09 8.43
C ARG A 25 2.95 -0.35 7.10
N ALA A 26 2.95 0.62 6.19
CA ALA A 26 3.60 0.47 4.90
C ALA A 26 5.14 0.40 5.04
N PRO A 27 5.82 -0.48 4.29
CA PRO A 27 7.28 -0.42 4.17
C PRO A 27 7.72 0.97 3.74
N ASP A 28 8.66 1.56 4.47
CA ASP A 28 9.17 2.93 4.25
C ASP A 28 8.08 4.04 4.21
N GLY A 29 6.88 3.75 4.72
CA GLY A 29 5.73 4.65 4.63
C GLY A 29 5.08 4.76 3.25
N ASP A 30 5.46 3.91 2.27
CA ASP A 30 4.92 3.96 0.91
C ASP A 30 3.52 3.30 0.79
N ARG A 31 2.50 4.09 1.12
CA ARG A 31 1.09 3.73 0.95
C ARG A 31 0.73 3.36 -0.49
N ALA A 32 1.33 4.04 -1.47
CA ALA A 32 0.98 3.85 -2.87
C ALA A 32 1.48 2.50 -3.39
N ALA A 33 2.64 2.02 -2.93
CA ALA A 33 3.11 0.67 -3.22
C ALA A 33 2.12 -0.39 -2.70
N VAL A 34 1.73 -0.30 -1.42
CA VAL A 34 0.78 -1.24 -0.80
C VAL A 34 -0.55 -1.28 -1.56
N ILE A 35 -1.12 -0.12 -1.91
CA ILE A 35 -2.39 -0.04 -2.64
C ILE A 35 -2.26 -0.65 -4.05
N LYS A 36 -1.16 -0.40 -4.76
CA LYS A 36 -0.93 -0.97 -6.10
C LYS A 36 -0.81 -2.48 -6.05
N ASP A 37 -0.10 -3.02 -5.06
CA ASP A 37 0.07 -4.47 -4.92
C ASP A 37 -1.24 -5.14 -4.50
N LEU A 38 -2.02 -4.51 -3.62
CA LEU A 38 -3.36 -4.97 -3.27
C LEU A 38 -4.28 -5.03 -4.51
N VAL A 39 -4.29 -3.98 -5.34
CA VAL A 39 -5.09 -3.95 -6.58
C VAL A 39 -4.64 -5.04 -7.56
N ARG A 40 -3.33 -5.23 -7.74
CA ARG A 40 -2.79 -6.28 -8.62
C ARG A 40 -3.19 -7.68 -8.15
N TRP A 41 -3.09 -7.93 -6.84
CA TRP A 41 -3.51 -9.18 -6.22
C TRP A 41 -5.02 -9.41 -6.38
N TYR A 42 -5.85 -8.41 -6.08
CA TYR A 42 -7.31 -8.48 -6.19
C TYR A 42 -7.76 -8.81 -7.62
N LEU A 43 -7.07 -8.25 -8.62
CA LEU A 43 -7.33 -8.51 -10.04
C LEU A 43 -6.68 -9.80 -10.57
N ARG A 44 -6.02 -10.59 -9.72
CA ARG A 44 -5.32 -11.84 -10.07
C ARG A 44 -4.34 -11.69 -11.24
N ARG A 45 -3.56 -10.61 -11.23
CA ARG A 45 -2.51 -10.40 -12.24
C ARG A 45 -1.39 -11.43 -12.07
N ASP A 46 -0.77 -11.85 -13.16
CA ASP A 46 0.34 -12.80 -13.14
C ASP A 46 1.46 -12.33 -12.20
N GLY A 47 1.88 -13.22 -11.30
CA GLY A 47 2.93 -12.94 -10.31
C GLY A 47 2.52 -12.02 -9.15
N ALA A 48 1.29 -11.51 -9.11
CA ALA A 48 0.82 -10.68 -8.00
C ALA A 48 0.62 -11.52 -6.73
N LYS A 49 1.12 -11.02 -5.60
CA LYS A 49 1.01 -11.66 -4.29
C LYS A 49 0.24 -10.75 -3.34
N LEU A 50 -0.47 -11.35 -2.39
CA LEU A 50 -1.12 -10.61 -1.32
C LEU A 50 -0.03 -9.84 -0.55
N PRO A 51 -0.17 -8.51 -0.36
CA PRO A 51 0.78 -7.74 0.44
C PRO A 51 0.89 -8.34 1.85
N ALA A 52 2.11 -8.48 2.35
CA ALA A 52 2.32 -8.98 3.70
C ALA A 52 1.72 -8.01 4.71
N ARG A 53 0.93 -8.52 5.65
CA ARG A 53 0.48 -7.73 6.78
C ARG A 53 1.69 -7.52 7.70
N PRO A 54 2.08 -6.28 8.03
CA PRO A 54 3.15 -6.08 8.99
C PRO A 54 2.74 -6.70 10.34
N ALA A 55 3.68 -7.40 10.96
CA ALA A 55 3.49 -7.93 12.31
C ALA A 55 3.05 -6.78 13.23
N SER A 56 2.01 -7.03 14.05
CA SER A 56 1.62 -6.05 15.07
C SER A 56 2.82 -5.81 15.99
N SER A 57 3.00 -4.57 16.44
CA SER A 57 4.11 -4.21 17.34
C SER A 57 4.13 -5.01 18.66
N GLU A 58 3.06 -5.74 18.98
CA GLU A 58 2.99 -6.66 20.13
C GLU A 58 3.70 -8.00 19.90
N GLU A 59 4.06 -8.36 18.67
CA GLU A 59 4.72 -9.64 18.35
C GLU A 59 6.25 -9.56 18.39
N LYS A 60 6.82 -8.46 18.90
CA LYS A 60 8.28 -8.31 19.12
C LYS A 60 8.72 -8.63 20.55
N THR A 61 7.83 -9.18 21.37
CA THR A 61 8.14 -9.58 22.76
C THR A 61 7.45 -10.90 23.10
N ALA A 62 7.85 -11.99 22.44
CA ALA A 62 7.57 -13.35 22.88
C ALA A 62 8.77 -14.26 22.56
#